data_AF-A0A971C355-F1
#
_entry.id   AF-A0A971C355-F1
#
_cell.length_a   1.000
_cell.length_b   1.000
_cell.length_c   1.000
_cell.angle_alpha   90.00
_cell.angle_beta   90.00
_cell.angle_gamma   90.00
#
_symmetry.space_group_name_H-M   'P 1'
#
loop_
_entity.id
_entity.type
_entity.pdbx_description
1 polymer ?
#
loop_
_entity_poly.entity_id
_entity_poly.type
_entity_poly.pdbx_seq_one_letter_code
_entity_poly.pdbx_strand_id
1 'polypeptide(L)' 'EAAVEESLEVEPGIVVDFDAAGRLVGIEVLTLSGRTDTASLQTFHRETTQAAPILRATF' A
#
# COMPACT_ATOMS: atom_id res chain seq x y z
N GLU A 1 19.19 1.24 2.51
CA GLU A 1 18.09 1.75 1.68
C GLU A 1 18.21 1.12 0.30
N ALA A 2 17.12 0.59 -0.26
CA ALA A 2 17.12 -0.02 -1.59
C ALA A 2 16.79 1.06 -2.63
N ALA A 3 17.43 1.02 -3.80
CA ALA A 3 17.17 1.99 -4.87
C ALA A 3 15.81 1.74 -5.52
N VAL A 4 15.14 2.82 -5.91
CA VAL A 4 13.94 2.76 -6.77
C VAL A 4 14.38 2.42 -8.19
N GLU A 5 13.82 1.35 -8.75
CA GLU A 5 14.03 0.94 -10.13
C GLU A 5 12.81 1.26 -11.00
N GLU A 6 11.61 1.06 -10.46
CA GLU A 6 10.34 1.25 -11.17
C GLU A 6 9.34 1.99 -10.28
N SER A 7 8.55 2.88 -10.88
CA SER A 7 7.45 3.59 -10.22
C SER A 7 6.17 3.36 -11.03
N LEU A 8 5.09 2.98 -10.36
CA LEU A 8 3.81 2.68 -10.98
C LEU A 8 2.67 3.47 -10.34
N GLU A 9 1.91 4.19 -11.15
CA GLU A 9 0.61 4.73 -10.73
C GLU A 9 -0.42 3.59 -10.73
N VAL A 10 -0.85 3.17 -9.54
CA VAL A 10 -1.76 2.03 -9.36
C VAL A 10 -3.22 2.46 -9.27
N GLU A 11 -3.44 3.71 -8.88
CA GLU A 11 -4.73 4.41 -8.85
C GLU A 11 -4.44 5.91 -9.11
N PRO A 12 -5.41 6.71 -9.61
CA PRO A 12 -5.20 8.13 -9.85
C PRO A 12 -4.65 8.86 -8.62
N GLY A 13 -3.41 9.35 -8.71
CA GLY A 13 -2.71 10.03 -7.62
C GLY A 13 -2.09 9.13 -6.56
N ILE A 14 -2.00 7.81 -6.77
CA ILE A 14 -1.27 6.87 -5.92
C ILE A 14 -0.16 6.22 -6.74
N VAL A 15 1.09 6.49 -6.38
CA VAL A 15 2.28 5.92 -7.01
C VAL A 15 2.98 4.99 -6.03
N VAL A 16 3.43 3.83 -6.52
CA VAL A 16 4.18 2.83 -5.75
C VAL A 16 5.53 2.61 -6.40
N ASP A 17 6.58 2.64 -5.59
CA ASP A 17 7.96 2.42 -6.03
C ASP A 17 8.42 1.01 -5.69
N PHE A 18 9.11 0.39 -6.64
CA PHE A 18 9.67 -0.95 -6.52
C PHE A 18 11.19 -0.92 -6.68
N ASP A 19 11.87 -1.80 -5.94
CA ASP A 19 13.25 -2.14 -6.23
C ASP A 19 13.36 -3.16 -7.36
N ALA A 20 14.60 -3.44 -7.80
CA ALA A 20 14.89 -4.41 -8.86
C ALA A 20 14.44 -5.86 -8.54
N ALA A 21 14.07 -6.17 -7.29
CA ALA A 21 13.53 -7.47 -6.89
C ALA A 21 11.99 -7.47 -6.82
N GLY A 22 11.34 -6.39 -7.26
CA GLY A 22 9.89 -6.22 -7.23
C GLY A 22 9.33 -5.99 -5.82
N ARG A 23 10.16 -5.57 -4.87
CA ARG A 23 9.71 -5.25 -3.50
C ARG A 23 9.34 -3.78 -3.43
N LEU A 24 8.22 -3.50 -2.74
CA LEU A 24 7.78 -2.13 -2.49
C LEU A 24 8.79 -1.42 -1.59
N VAL A 25 9.27 -0.26 -2.05
CA VAL A 25 10.23 0.60 -1.32
C VAL A 25 9.69 2.01 -1.05
N GLY A 26 8.62 2.41 -1.71
CA GLY A 26 7.99 3.73 -1.53
C GLY A 26 6.51 3.74 -1.91
N ILE A 27 5.76 4.69 -1.34
CA ILE A 27 4.38 5.01 -1.74
C ILE A 27 4.26 6.53 -1.71
N GLU A 28 3.74 7.11 -2.79
CA GLU A 28 3.43 8.52 -2.89
C GLU A 28 1.92 8.72 -3.08
N VAL A 29 1.35 9.65 -2.32
CA VAL A 29 -0.06 10.05 -2.45
C VAL A 29 -0.10 11.51 -2.91
N LEU A 30 -0.35 11.71 -4.19
CA LEU A 30 -0.31 13.02 -4.86
C LEU A 30 -1.57 13.85 -4.61
N THR A 31 -2.69 13.21 -4.27
CA THR A 31 -3.96 13.92 -4.01
C THR A 31 -4.77 13.20 -2.93
N LEU A 32 -5.29 13.96 -1.97
CA LEU A 32 -6.23 13.50 -0.95
C LEU A 32 -7.54 14.26 -1.09
N SER A 33 -8.67 13.56 -1.15
CA SER A 33 -10.00 14.15 -1.27
C SER A 33 -10.54 14.75 0.05
N GLY A 34 -9.87 14.49 1.17
CA GLY A 34 -10.20 15.00 2.50
C GLY A 34 -8.95 15.40 3.30
N ARG A 35 -9.13 16.25 4.31
CA ARG A 35 -8.03 16.58 5.24
C ARG A 35 -7.83 15.42 6.22
N THR A 36 -6.73 14.72 6.08
CA THR A 36 -6.14 13.91 7.15
C THR A 36 -5.26 14.83 7.99
N ASP A 37 -5.33 14.74 9.32
CA ASP A 37 -4.40 15.48 10.16
C ASP A 37 -2.97 14.99 9.90
N THR A 38 -2.00 15.91 9.92
CA THR A 38 -0.61 15.56 9.59
C THR A 38 -0.05 14.46 10.50
N ALA A 39 -0.53 14.35 11.75
CA ALA A 39 -0.09 13.31 12.68
C ALA A 39 -0.53 11.91 12.21
N SER A 40 -1.72 11.78 11.64
CA SER A 40 -2.19 10.53 11.02
C SER A 40 -1.36 10.13 9.79
N LEU A 41 -0.79 11.08 9.03
CA LEU A 41 0.13 10.78 7.91
C LEU A 41 1.53 10.33 8.35
N GLN A 42 1.93 10.59 9.60
CA GLN A 42 3.22 10.16 10.14
C GLN A 42 3.22 8.68 10.55
N THR A 43 2.05 8.03 10.57
CA THR A 43 1.91 6.65 11.04
C THR A 43 1.49 5.76 9.90
N PHE A 44 2.37 4.84 9.50
CA PHE A 44 1.99 3.76 8.59
C PHE A 44 1.26 2.66 9.36
N HIS A 45 -0.05 2.56 9.17
CA HIS A 45 -0.86 1.51 9.79
C HIS A 45 -1.02 0.32 8.84
N ARG A 46 -0.62 -0.87 9.28
CA ARG A 46 -0.76 -2.12 8.51
C ARG A 46 -1.78 -3.02 9.18
N GLU A 47 -2.97 -3.11 8.62
CA GLU A 47 -3.94 -4.14 8.99
C GLU A 47 -3.77 -5.36 8.09
N THR A 48 -3.63 -6.54 8.70
CA THR A 48 -3.67 -7.81 7.96
C THR A 48 -4.99 -8.47 8.32
N THR A 49 -5.98 -8.38 7.43
CA THR A 49 -7.21 -9.18 7.63
C THR A 49 -6.83 -10.64 7.47
N GLN A 50 -6.98 -11.43 8.53
CA GLN A 50 -6.86 -12.87 8.42
C GLN A 50 -7.96 -13.35 7.48
N ALA A 51 -7.58 -13.99 6.36
CA ALA A 51 -8.53 -14.60 5.45
C ALA A 51 -9.46 -15.52 6.26
N ALA A 52 -10.76 -15.24 6.21
CA ALA A 52 -11.75 -16.07 6.90
C ALA A 52 -11.56 -17.53 6.45
N PRO A 53 -11.55 -18.50 7.38
CA PRO A 53 -11.41 -19.90 6.99
C PRO A 53 -12.56 -20.26 6.04
N ILE A 54 -12.22 -20.79 4.86
CA ILE A 54 -13.20 -21.31 3.92
C ILE A 54 -13.83 -22.53 4.60
N LEU A 55 -15.03 -22.36 5.18
CA LEU A 55 -15.84 -23.47 5.66
C LEU A 55 -16.20 -24.34 4.45
N ARG A 56 -15.47 -25.45 4.27
CA ARG A 56 -15.90 -26.51 3.36
C ARG A 56 -17.12 -27.19 3.99
N ALA A 57 -18.31 -26.84 3.49
CA ALA A 57 -19.48 -27.67 3.67
C ALA A 57 -19.25 -28.97 2.91
N THR A 58 -19.06 -30.06 3.64
CA THR A 58 -19.16 -31.42 3.08
C THR A 58 -20.65 -31.74 3.02
N PHE A 59 -21.19 -31.86 1.80
CA PHE A 59 -22.52 -32.42 1.54
C PHE A 59 -22.41 -33.92 1.33
#